data_AF-A0A243W5I4-F1
#
_entry.id   AF-A0A243W5I4-F1
#
_cell.length_a   1.000
_cell.length_b   1.000
_cell.length_c   1.000
_cell.angle_alpha   90.00
_cell.angle_beta   90.00
_cell.angle_gamma   90.00
#
_symmetry.space_group_name_H-M   'P 1'
#
loop_
_entity.id
_entity.type
_entity.pdbx_description
1 polymer ?
#
loop_
_entity_poly.entity_id
_entity_poly.type
_entity_poly.pdbx_seq_one_letter_code
_entity_poly.pdbx_strand_id
1 'polypeptide(L)'
;MKSSIVLCGLLILLSWATPQLAHTQALTPAQQARIAYYRLHVTPTIGQQRRRLEQVLSLSDKQLLDSIHVQLYAIRRRASLLRDPLPDGSQPIVSETDQQQLQQLPQQVKQAMTRLDPLLTKHYALLADIAQQLAAEKAFWLVKLGKLPPLTDKSLATDQQLINHQLSPAVLLLSAAPSVNTTTKRPSR
;
A
#
# COMPACT_ATOMS: atom_id res chain seq x y z
N MET A 1 -39.18 67.08 10.60
CA MET A 1 -38.73 67.45 9.23
C MET A 1 -37.44 66.67 8.98
N LYS A 2 -37.52 65.59 8.21
CA LYS A 2 -37.14 65.47 6.78
C LYS A 2 -35.64 65.16 6.60
N SER A 3 -35.38 63.94 6.07
CA SER A 3 -34.36 63.62 5.04
C SER A 3 -32.87 63.71 5.44
N SER A 4 -31.94 62.89 4.95
CA SER A 4 -31.94 61.81 3.95
C SER A 4 -30.71 60.90 4.11
N ILE A 5 -30.88 59.69 3.60
CA ILE A 5 -29.97 58.55 3.41
C ILE A 5 -28.85 58.86 2.40
N VAL A 6 -27.62 58.36 2.63
CA VAL A 6 -26.69 57.94 1.54
C VAL A 6 -25.81 56.75 1.99
N LEU A 7 -26.18 55.56 1.50
CA LEU A 7 -25.32 54.59 0.81
C LEU A 7 -24.01 54.08 1.47
N CYS A 8 -24.13 53.15 2.42
CA CYS A 8 -23.19 52.02 2.58
C CYS A 8 -23.97 50.76 2.16
N GLY A 9 -23.46 49.75 1.48
CA GLY A 9 -22.11 49.39 1.08
C GLY A 9 -22.23 47.92 0.67
N LEU A 10 -21.77 47.61 -0.54
CA LEU A 10 -21.21 46.31 -0.93
C LEU A 10 -22.05 45.05 -0.63
N LEU A 11 -22.95 44.71 -1.56
CA LEU A 11 -23.50 43.35 -1.73
C LEU A 11 -22.36 42.41 -2.14
N ILE A 12 -21.66 41.84 -1.16
CA ILE A 12 -20.81 40.67 -1.37
C ILE A 12 -21.75 39.48 -1.51
N LEU A 13 -21.84 38.99 -2.74
CA LEU A 13 -22.38 37.68 -3.09
C LEU A 13 -21.59 36.63 -2.31
N LEU A 14 -22.09 36.19 -1.16
CA LEU A 14 -21.67 34.94 -0.55
C LEU A 14 -22.13 33.80 -1.46
N SER A 15 -21.33 33.53 -2.48
CA SER A 15 -21.32 32.24 -3.15
C SER A 15 -20.85 31.23 -2.11
N TRP A 16 -21.79 30.44 -1.59
CA TRP A 16 -21.46 29.27 -0.80
C TRP A 16 -20.83 28.28 -1.79
N ALA A 17 -19.51 28.32 -1.91
CA ALA A 17 -18.78 27.22 -2.47
C ALA A 17 -19.04 26.03 -1.55
N THR A 18 -20.03 25.22 -1.89
CA THR A 18 -20.17 23.88 -1.36
C THR A 18 -18.86 23.17 -1.66
N PRO A 19 -18.06 22.78 -0.64
CA PRO A 19 -16.95 21.90 -0.90
C PRO A 19 -17.56 20.62 -1.47
N GLN A 20 -17.33 20.39 -2.76
CA GLN A 20 -17.52 19.09 -3.37
C GLN A 20 -16.65 18.12 -2.57
N LEU A 21 -17.28 17.42 -1.64
CA LEU A 21 -16.71 16.30 -0.91
C LEU A 21 -16.37 15.25 -1.96
N ALA A 22 -15.13 15.32 -2.44
CA ALA A 22 -14.46 14.20 -3.06
C ALA A 22 -14.70 13.00 -2.13
N HIS A 23 -15.45 12.01 -2.62
CA HIS A 23 -15.72 10.75 -1.93
C HIS A 23 -14.41 9.96 -1.79
N THR A 24 -13.51 10.45 -0.96
CA THR A 24 -12.54 9.59 -0.28
C THR A 24 -13.37 8.78 0.69
N GLN A 25 -13.58 7.50 0.39
CA GLN A 25 -14.26 6.59 1.30
C GLN A 25 -13.53 6.67 2.65
N ALA A 26 -14.17 7.32 3.62
CA ALA A 26 -13.57 7.54 4.92
C ALA A 26 -13.37 6.18 5.58
N LEU A 27 -12.15 5.91 6.03
CA LEU A 27 -11.83 4.66 6.73
C LEU A 27 -12.76 4.51 7.93
N THR A 28 -13.35 3.32 8.08
CA THR A 28 -14.21 3.04 9.23
C THR A 28 -13.39 3.06 10.53
N PRO A 29 -13.99 3.38 11.68
CA PRO A 29 -13.28 3.34 12.96
C PRO A 29 -12.58 1.99 13.23
N ALA A 30 -13.19 0.89 12.78
CA ALA A 30 -12.62 -0.45 12.87
C ALA A 30 -11.34 -0.63 12.01
N GLN A 31 -11.30 -0.04 10.81
CA GLN A 31 -10.11 -0.01 9.96
C GLN A 31 -9.01 0.86 10.57
N GLN A 32 -9.38 2.05 11.08
CA GLN A 32 -8.43 2.96 11.72
C GLN A 32 -7.76 2.33 12.95
N ALA A 33 -8.54 1.67 13.81
CA ALA A 33 -8.02 0.97 14.99
C ALA A 33 -7.03 -0.14 14.61
N ARG A 34 -7.34 -0.93 13.58
CA ARG A 34 -6.41 -1.95 13.06
C ARG A 34 -5.14 -1.32 12.51
N ILE A 35 -5.25 -0.31 11.64
CA ILE A 35 -4.09 0.37 11.05
C ILE A 35 -3.17 0.92 12.16
N ALA A 36 -3.75 1.54 13.19
CA ALA A 36 -3.00 2.02 14.35
C ALA A 36 -2.29 0.87 15.08
N TYR A 37 -3.00 -0.25 15.32
CA TYR A 37 -2.40 -1.43 15.93
C TYR A 37 -1.22 -2.00 15.12
N TYR A 38 -1.38 -2.15 13.80
CA TYR A 38 -0.30 -2.62 12.92
C TYR A 38 0.91 -1.68 12.99
N ARG A 39 0.70 -0.37 12.91
CA ARG A 39 1.78 0.63 12.96
C ARG A 39 2.56 0.59 14.28
N LEU A 40 1.87 0.41 15.41
CA LEU A 40 2.49 0.44 16.73
C LEU A 40 3.17 -0.88 17.13
N HIS A 41 2.65 -2.02 16.67
CA HIS A 41 3.08 -3.33 17.20
C HIS A 41 3.67 -4.27 16.14
N VAL A 42 3.09 -4.31 14.95
CA VAL A 42 3.45 -5.29 13.91
C VAL A 42 4.59 -4.75 13.06
N THR A 43 4.42 -3.56 12.48
CA THR A 43 5.37 -2.94 11.56
C THR A 43 6.77 -2.75 12.15
N PRO A 44 6.96 -2.30 13.40
CA PRO A 44 8.29 -2.11 13.97
C PRO A 44 9.06 -3.42 14.08
N THR A 45 8.39 -4.48 14.55
CA THR A 45 8.96 -5.83 14.71
C THR A 45 9.37 -6.43 13.37
N ILE A 46 8.47 -6.38 12.37
CA ILE A 46 8.79 -6.83 11.01
C ILE A 46 9.91 -5.97 10.40
N GLY A 47 9.89 -4.66 10.64
CA GLY A 47 10.93 -3.73 10.18
C GLY A 47 12.31 -4.06 10.73
N GLN A 48 12.41 -4.51 11.98
CA GLN A 48 13.68 -4.99 12.55
C GLN A 48 14.19 -6.24 11.82
N GLN A 49 13.32 -7.20 11.54
CA GLN A 49 13.71 -8.42 10.81
C GLN A 49 14.13 -8.12 9.37
N ARG A 50 13.48 -7.15 8.72
CA ARG A 50 13.88 -6.66 7.39
C ARG A 50 15.29 -6.07 7.40
N ARG A 51 15.63 -5.24 8.39
CA ARG A 51 16.99 -4.69 8.52
C ARG A 51 18.04 -5.78 8.76
N ARG A 52 17.73 -6.80 9.55
CA ARG A 52 18.62 -7.97 9.74
C ARG A 52 18.86 -8.70 8.42
N LEU A 53 17.81 -8.88 7.62
CA LEU A 53 17.92 -9.49 6.29
C LEU A 53 18.77 -8.62 5.36
N GLU A 54 18.53 -7.30 5.33
CA GLU A 54 19.27 -6.34 4.50
C GLU A 54 20.79 -6.38 4.75
N GLN A 55 21.21 -6.60 5.99
CA GLN A 55 22.63 -6.68 6.39
C GLN A 55 23.35 -7.89 5.79
N VAL A 56 22.63 -8.98 5.50
CA VAL A 56 23.23 -10.21 4.95
C VAL A 56 23.07 -10.32 3.43
N LEU A 57 22.28 -9.44 2.81
CA LEU A 57 22.12 -9.42 1.37
C LEU A 57 23.40 -8.90 0.70
N SER A 58 23.91 -9.66 -0.27
CA SER A 58 25.02 -9.21 -1.12
C SER A 58 24.57 -8.09 -2.06
N LEU A 59 25.53 -7.34 -2.64
CA LEU A 59 25.23 -6.27 -3.60
C LEU A 59 24.41 -6.80 -4.80
N SER A 60 24.75 -7.98 -5.32
CA SER A 60 24.01 -8.61 -6.42
C SER A 60 22.59 -9.00 -6.03
N ASP A 61 22.38 -9.47 -4.79
CA ASP A 61 21.03 -9.80 -4.31
C ASP A 61 20.17 -8.53 -4.24
N LYS A 62 20.73 -7.42 -3.72
CA LYS A 62 20.05 -6.12 -3.65
C LYS A 62 19.67 -5.61 -5.04
N GLN A 63 20.60 -5.66 -6.01
CA GLN A 63 20.32 -5.27 -7.40
C GLN A 63 19.21 -6.11 -8.04
N LEU A 64 19.19 -7.43 -7.78
CA LEU A 64 18.12 -8.29 -8.28
C LEU A 64 16.77 -7.91 -7.68
N LEU A 65 16.70 -7.71 -6.36
CA LEU A 65 15.49 -7.29 -5.67
C LEU A 65 14.97 -5.93 -6.17
N ASP A 66 15.86 -4.97 -6.39
CA ASP A 66 15.51 -3.67 -6.96
C ASP A 66 14.91 -3.81 -8.37
N SER A 67 15.50 -4.67 -9.21
CA SER A 67 14.96 -4.93 -10.55
C SER A 67 13.55 -5.54 -10.50
N ILE A 68 13.28 -6.41 -9.53
CA ILE A 68 11.97 -7.04 -9.32
C ILE A 68 10.98 -6.00 -8.79
N HIS A 69 11.39 -5.13 -7.86
CA HIS A 69 10.59 -4.01 -7.39
C HIS A 69 10.14 -3.09 -8.52
N VAL A 70 11.07 -2.69 -9.39
CA VAL A 70 10.77 -1.84 -10.56
C VAL A 70 9.75 -2.53 -11.47
N GLN A 71 9.91 -3.83 -11.73
CA GLN A 71 8.99 -4.62 -12.54
C GLN A 71 7.59 -4.67 -11.93
N LEU A 72 7.48 -4.97 -10.64
CA LEU A 72 6.21 -5.03 -9.91
C LEU A 72 5.53 -3.65 -9.84
N TYR A 73 6.30 -2.58 -9.63
CA TYR A 73 5.79 -1.22 -9.66
C TYR A 73 5.23 -0.85 -11.04
N ALA A 74 5.94 -1.18 -12.12
CA ALA A 74 5.47 -0.96 -13.49
C ALA A 74 4.19 -1.75 -13.81
N ILE A 75 4.05 -2.98 -13.28
CA ILE A 75 2.82 -3.76 -13.39
C ILE A 75 1.67 -3.08 -12.63
N ARG A 76 1.90 -2.67 -11.37
CA ARG A 76 0.89 -1.97 -10.57
C ARG A 76 0.43 -0.67 -11.22
N ARG A 77 1.35 0.13 -11.75
CA ARG A 77 1.04 1.38 -12.45
C ARG A 77 0.18 1.14 -13.70
N ARG A 78 0.44 0.06 -14.44
CA ARG A 78 -0.41 -0.33 -15.58
C ARG A 78 -1.79 -0.78 -15.10
N ALA A 79 -1.87 -1.55 -14.03
CA ALA A 79 -3.14 -1.96 -13.44
C ALA A 79 -4.00 -0.76 -13.01
N SER A 80 -3.41 0.24 -12.33
CA SER A 80 -4.13 1.43 -11.86
C SER A 80 -4.69 2.25 -13.01
N LEU A 81 -3.92 2.42 -14.10
CA LEU A 81 -4.40 3.16 -15.28
C LEU A 81 -5.63 2.52 -15.94
N LEU A 82 -5.81 1.21 -15.77
CA LEU A 82 -6.87 0.43 -16.41
C LEU A 82 -8.06 0.15 -15.49
N ARG A 83 -7.93 0.35 -14.17
CA ARG A 83 -8.96 -0.01 -13.17
C ARG A 83 -9.39 1.12 -12.27
N ASP A 84 -8.48 2.05 -11.96
CA ASP A 84 -8.79 3.09 -11.00
C ASP A 84 -9.58 4.20 -11.70
N PRO A 85 -10.59 4.78 -11.03
CA PRO A 85 -11.31 5.91 -11.58
C PRO A 85 -10.33 7.06 -11.87
N LEU A 86 -10.59 7.76 -12.96
CA LEU A 86 -9.87 8.97 -13.35
C LEU A 86 -10.07 10.07 -12.29
N PRO A 87 -9.22 11.12 -12.25
CA PRO A 87 -9.31 12.18 -11.25
C PRO A 87 -10.65 12.91 -11.19
N ASP A 88 -11.43 12.85 -12.27
CA ASP A 88 -12.78 13.39 -12.39
C ASP A 88 -13.88 12.43 -11.87
N GLY A 89 -13.50 11.25 -11.36
CA GLY A 89 -14.39 10.22 -10.87
C GLY A 89 -14.98 9.31 -11.95
N SER A 90 -14.65 9.54 -13.23
CA SER A 90 -15.12 8.70 -14.32
C SER A 90 -14.36 7.36 -14.37
N GLN A 91 -15.06 6.29 -14.75
CA GLN A 91 -14.41 5.00 -14.97
C GLN A 91 -13.59 5.05 -16.26
N PRO A 92 -12.39 4.43 -16.32
CA PRO A 92 -11.63 4.32 -17.56
C PRO A 92 -12.48 3.62 -18.63
N ILE A 93 -12.49 4.16 -19.85
CA ILE A 93 -13.06 3.44 -20.99
C ILE A 93 -12.07 2.33 -21.36
N VAL A 94 -12.40 1.09 -20.99
CA VAL A 94 -11.54 -0.08 -21.21
C VAL A 94 -11.84 -0.66 -22.59
N SER A 95 -10.86 -0.60 -23.50
CA SER A 95 -10.95 -1.27 -24.81
C SER A 95 -10.78 -2.79 -24.70
N GLU A 96 -11.08 -3.55 -25.76
CA GLU A 96 -10.81 -5.00 -25.80
C GLU A 96 -9.31 -5.30 -25.57
N THR A 97 -8.43 -4.47 -26.13
CA THR A 97 -6.98 -4.57 -25.92
C THR A 97 -6.61 -4.36 -24.45
N ASP A 98 -7.26 -3.42 -23.76
CA ASP A 98 -7.02 -3.16 -22.34
C ASP A 98 -7.52 -4.32 -21.45
N GLN A 99 -8.62 -4.96 -21.83
CA GLN A 99 -9.09 -6.17 -21.13
C GLN A 99 -8.08 -7.31 -21.25
N GLN A 100 -7.52 -7.53 -22.44
CA GLN A 100 -6.45 -8.52 -22.64
C GLN A 100 -5.22 -8.18 -21.78
N GLN A 101 -4.83 -6.90 -21.71
CA GLN A 101 -3.72 -6.47 -20.86
C GLN A 101 -4.02 -6.76 -19.38
N LEU A 102 -5.22 -6.46 -18.90
CA LEU A 102 -5.64 -6.76 -17.53
C LEU A 102 -5.56 -8.25 -17.19
N GLN A 103 -5.91 -9.13 -18.13
CA GLN A 103 -5.83 -10.58 -17.96
C GLN A 103 -4.37 -11.09 -17.90
N GLN A 104 -3.43 -10.38 -18.52
CA GLN A 104 -2.00 -10.74 -18.50
C GLN A 104 -1.27 -10.29 -17.23
N LEU A 105 -1.77 -9.27 -16.52
CA LEU A 105 -1.09 -8.74 -15.32
C LEU A 105 -0.78 -9.81 -14.26
N PRO A 106 -1.69 -10.74 -13.90
CA PRO A 106 -1.38 -11.79 -12.93
C PRO A 106 -0.22 -12.69 -13.36
N GLN A 107 -0.13 -13.02 -14.66
CA GLN A 107 0.97 -13.81 -15.20
C GLN A 107 2.30 -13.03 -15.13
N GLN A 108 2.28 -11.73 -15.42
CA GLN A 108 3.47 -10.88 -15.29
C GLN A 108 3.94 -10.76 -13.84
N VAL A 109 3.01 -10.64 -12.87
CA VAL A 109 3.35 -10.67 -11.44
C VAL A 109 3.98 -12.01 -11.09
N LYS A 110 3.39 -13.13 -11.52
CA LYS A 110 3.93 -14.46 -11.27
C LYS A 110 5.35 -14.60 -11.81
N GLN A 111 5.59 -14.19 -13.05
CA GLN A 111 6.91 -14.21 -13.67
C GLN A 111 7.94 -13.35 -12.90
N ALA A 112 7.55 -12.15 -12.45
CA ALA A 112 8.41 -11.30 -11.64
C ALA A 112 8.76 -11.97 -10.29
N MET A 113 7.77 -12.62 -9.66
CA MET A 113 7.95 -13.29 -8.36
C MET A 113 8.81 -14.57 -8.47
N THR A 114 8.72 -15.35 -9.56
CA THR A 114 9.56 -16.55 -9.77
C THR A 114 11.05 -16.20 -9.80
N ARG A 115 11.41 -14.97 -10.17
CA ARG A 115 12.81 -14.49 -10.11
C ARG A 115 13.35 -14.38 -8.67
N LEU A 116 12.48 -14.43 -7.65
CA LEU A 116 12.89 -14.47 -6.24
C LEU A 116 13.30 -15.87 -5.79
N ASP A 117 12.88 -16.94 -6.48
CA ASP A 117 13.09 -18.33 -6.01
C ASP A 117 14.56 -18.67 -5.72
N PRO A 118 15.55 -18.24 -6.52
CA PRO A 118 16.97 -18.45 -6.19
C PRO A 118 17.40 -17.75 -4.91
N LEU A 119 16.90 -16.53 -4.66
CA LEU A 119 17.22 -15.78 -3.44
C LEU A 119 16.52 -16.38 -2.21
N LEU A 120 15.27 -16.82 -2.36
CA LEU A 120 14.55 -17.53 -1.32
C LEU A 120 15.28 -18.81 -0.91
N THR A 121 15.78 -19.56 -1.89
CA THR A 121 16.58 -20.76 -1.65
C THR A 121 17.89 -20.42 -0.94
N LYS A 122 18.62 -19.42 -1.44
CA LYS A 122 19.90 -18.95 -0.87
C LYS A 122 19.76 -18.52 0.59
N HIS A 123 18.68 -17.83 0.93
CA HIS A 123 18.44 -17.25 2.26
C HIS A 123 17.44 -18.06 3.11
N TYR A 124 17.12 -19.29 2.71
CA TYR A 124 16.07 -20.10 3.33
C TYR A 124 16.24 -20.26 4.85
N ALA A 125 17.45 -20.63 5.30
CA ALA A 125 17.71 -20.87 6.71
C ALA A 125 17.44 -19.63 7.58
N LEU A 126 17.86 -18.45 7.11
CA LEU A 126 17.61 -17.18 7.81
C LEU A 126 16.13 -16.81 7.79
N LEU A 127 15.43 -17.01 6.67
CA LEU A 127 14.00 -16.73 6.57
C LEU A 127 13.18 -17.67 7.47
N ALA A 128 13.60 -18.94 7.60
CA ALA A 128 13.00 -19.90 8.51
C ALA A 128 13.23 -19.52 9.99
N ASP A 129 14.46 -19.11 10.35
CA ASP A 129 14.78 -18.57 11.68
C ASP A 129 13.89 -17.37 12.03
N ILE A 130 13.77 -16.40 11.11
CA ILE A 130 12.88 -15.24 11.30
C ILE A 130 11.42 -15.68 11.51
N ALA A 131 10.93 -16.63 10.71
CA ALA A 131 9.56 -17.11 10.83
C ALA A 131 9.31 -17.82 12.17
N GLN A 132 10.28 -18.59 12.66
CA GLN A 132 10.22 -19.24 13.97
C GLN A 132 10.25 -18.22 15.10
N GLN A 133 11.12 -17.23 15.04
CA GLN A 133 11.23 -16.17 16.04
C GLN A 133 9.91 -15.39 16.16
N LEU A 134 9.24 -15.10 15.05
CA LEU A 134 8.00 -14.33 15.04
C LEU A 134 6.73 -15.15 15.31
N ALA A 135 6.85 -16.46 15.55
CA ALA A 135 5.68 -17.33 15.71
C ALA A 135 4.85 -16.94 16.94
N ALA A 136 5.50 -16.63 18.07
CA ALA A 136 4.84 -16.23 19.31
C ALA A 136 4.19 -14.84 19.17
N GLU A 137 4.92 -13.88 18.60
CA GLU A 137 4.44 -12.52 18.35
C GLU A 137 3.24 -12.53 17.41
N LYS A 138 3.29 -13.33 16.35
CA LYS A 138 2.16 -13.53 15.42
C LYS A 138 0.90 -13.98 16.16
N ALA A 139 1.01 -15.02 17.00
CA ALA A 139 -0.12 -15.50 17.78
C ALA A 139 -0.66 -14.41 18.71
N PHE A 140 0.23 -13.67 19.38
CA PHE A 140 -0.15 -12.56 20.24
C PHE A 140 -0.87 -11.44 19.47
N TRP A 141 -0.37 -11.04 18.29
CA TRP A 141 -1.00 -10.01 17.47
C TRP A 141 -2.41 -10.38 17.05
N LEU A 142 -2.63 -11.64 16.63
CA LEU A 142 -3.93 -12.12 16.22
C LEU A 142 -4.94 -12.10 17.37
N VAL A 143 -4.53 -12.50 18.58
CA VAL A 143 -5.37 -12.41 19.77
C VAL A 143 -5.76 -10.96 20.08
N LYS A 144 -4.82 -10.02 19.94
CA LYS A 144 -5.09 -8.59 20.19
C LYS A 144 -5.97 -7.97 19.11
N LEU A 145 -5.72 -8.26 17.84
CA LEU A 145 -6.54 -7.81 16.72
C LEU A 145 -7.97 -8.35 16.81
N GLY A 146 -8.16 -9.58 17.30
CA GLY A 146 -9.47 -10.16 17.58
C GLY A 146 -10.28 -9.45 18.67
N LYS A 147 -9.64 -8.60 19.48
CA LYS A 147 -10.32 -7.75 20.49
C LYS A 147 -10.75 -6.39 19.92
N LEU A 148 -10.35 -6.06 18.69
CA LEU A 148 -10.76 -4.83 18.03
C LEU A 148 -12.14 -5.00 17.38
N PRO A 149 -12.91 -3.92 17.18
CA PRO A 149 -14.21 -3.98 16.49
C PRO A 149 -14.07 -4.73 15.15
N PRO A 150 -14.95 -5.67 14.78
CA PRO A 150 -14.77 -6.49 13.58
C PRO A 150 -14.80 -5.66 12.29
N LEU A 151 -14.12 -6.12 11.25
CA LEU A 151 -14.34 -5.59 9.90
C LEU A 151 -15.71 -6.05 9.42
N THR A 152 -16.55 -5.11 8.98
CA THR A 152 -17.89 -5.39 8.44
C THR A 152 -17.86 -5.73 6.95
N ASP A 153 -16.82 -5.30 6.25
CA ASP A 153 -16.60 -5.58 4.84
C ASP A 153 -15.84 -6.92 4.67
N LYS A 154 -16.56 -7.91 4.13
CA LYS A 154 -16.03 -9.26 3.86
C LYS A 154 -15.08 -9.31 2.65
N SER A 155 -15.02 -8.25 1.84
CA SER A 155 -14.08 -8.18 0.71
C SER A 155 -12.64 -7.88 1.17
N LEU A 156 -12.48 -7.39 2.41
CA LEU A 156 -11.17 -7.10 2.98
C LEU A 156 -10.48 -8.39 3.46
N ALA A 157 -9.18 -8.44 3.26
CA ALA A 157 -8.36 -9.51 3.81
C ALA A 157 -8.45 -9.52 5.34
N THR A 158 -8.58 -10.71 5.91
CA THR A 158 -8.57 -10.92 7.36
C THR A 158 -7.21 -10.56 7.96
N ASP A 159 -7.19 -10.25 9.25
CA ASP A 159 -5.94 -9.99 9.99
C ASP A 159 -4.94 -11.16 9.88
N GLN A 160 -5.44 -12.40 9.88
CA GLN A 160 -4.65 -13.60 9.64
C GLN A 160 -3.98 -13.59 8.26
N GLN A 161 -4.74 -13.29 7.21
CA GLN A 161 -4.22 -13.25 5.85
C GLN A 161 -3.18 -12.14 5.68
N LEU A 162 -3.44 -10.95 6.23
CA LEU A 162 -2.51 -9.82 6.18
C LEU A 162 -1.20 -10.11 6.91
N ILE A 163 -1.27 -10.64 8.13
CA ILE A 163 -0.06 -11.02 8.89
C ILE A 163 0.69 -12.14 8.17
N ASN A 164 0.01 -13.18 7.70
CA ASN A 164 0.64 -14.27 6.94
C ASN A 164 1.34 -13.74 5.68
N HIS A 165 0.71 -12.81 4.97
CA HIS A 165 1.31 -12.20 3.78
C HIS A 165 2.57 -11.39 4.14
N GLN A 166 2.50 -10.53 5.17
CA GLN A 166 3.65 -9.71 5.60
C GLN A 166 4.83 -10.54 6.10
N LEU A 167 4.55 -11.71 6.68
CA LEU A 167 5.56 -12.66 7.18
C LEU A 167 5.97 -13.71 6.15
N SER A 168 5.41 -13.67 4.94
CA SER A 168 5.82 -14.62 3.90
C SER A 168 7.29 -14.37 3.53
N PRO A 169 8.08 -15.44 3.28
CA PRO A 169 9.50 -15.30 2.94
C PRO A 169 9.75 -14.35 1.76
N ALA A 170 8.90 -14.42 0.72
CA ALA A 170 9.00 -13.56 -0.45
C ALA A 170 8.78 -12.08 -0.12
N VAL A 171 7.79 -11.76 0.72
CA VAL A 171 7.52 -10.37 1.12
C VAL A 171 8.61 -9.84 2.03
N LEU A 172 9.08 -10.64 3.00
CA LEU A 172 10.20 -10.26 3.88
C LEU A 172 11.46 -9.95 3.07
N LEU A 173 11.78 -10.80 2.09
CA LEU A 173 12.93 -10.61 1.22
C LEU A 173 12.79 -9.39 0.31
N LEU A 174 11.66 -9.27 -0.39
CA LEU A 174 11.39 -8.15 -1.29
C LEU A 174 11.46 -6.81 -0.55
N SER A 175 10.88 -6.74 0.65
CA SER A 175 10.86 -5.53 1.48
C SER A 175 12.15 -5.23 2.26
N ALA A 176 13.17 -6.09 2.18
CA ALA A 176 14.48 -5.85 2.80
C ALA A 176 15.45 -5.10 1.88
N ALA A 177 15.19 -5.04 0.58
CA ALA A 177 15.96 -4.16 -0.30
C ALA A 177 15.54 -2.71 -0.04
N PRO A 178 16.48 -1.78 0.22
CA PRO A 178 16.15 -0.37 0.31
C PRO A 178 15.58 0.03 -1.05
N SER A 179 14.32 0.49 -1.06
CA SER A 179 13.77 1.13 -2.25
C SER A 179 14.71 2.27 -2.61
N VAL A 180 15.47 2.09 -3.69
CA VAL A 180 16.30 3.15 -4.26
C VAL A 180 15.38 4.37 -4.34
N ASN A 181 15.69 5.39 -3.54
CA ASN A 181 14.99 6.65 -3.57
C ASN A 181 15.02 7.11 -5.03
N THR A 182 13.94 6.89 -5.78
CA THR A 182 13.67 7.63 -6.99
C THR A 182 13.35 9.03 -6.51
N THR A 183 14.40 9.76 -6.16
CA THR A 183 14.44 11.19 -6.00
C THR A 183 14.27 11.77 -7.41
N THR A 184 13.15 11.44 -8.06
CA THR A 184 12.66 12.16 -9.21
C THR A 184 12.15 13.45 -8.62
N LYS A 185 13.07 14.40 -8.47
CA LYS A 185 12.83 15.80 -8.18
C LYS A 185 11.63 16.21 -9.05
N ARG A 186 10.47 16.34 -8.42
CA ARG A 186 9.23 16.80 -9.06
C ARG A 186 9.59 18.12 -9.74
N PRO A 187 9.53 18.25 -11.08
CA PRO A 187 9.69 19.57 -11.68
C PRO A 187 8.55 20.43 -11.15
N SER A 188 8.91 21.47 -10.42
CA SER A 188 8.02 22.54 -10.03
C SER A 188 7.37 23.07 -11.31
N ARG A 189 6.05 22.91 -11.41
CA ARG A 189 5.22 23.70 -12.33
C ARG A 189 4.74 24.91 -11.58
#